data_AF-A0A6V7XZ17-F1
#
_entry.id   AF-A0A6V7XZ17-F1
#
_cell.length_a   1.000
_cell.length_b   1.000
_cell.length_c   1.000
_cell.angle_alpha   90.00
_cell.angle_beta   90.00
_cell.angle_gamma   90.00
#
_symmetry.space_group_name_H-M   'P 1'
#
loop_
_entity.id
_entity.type
_entity.pdbx_description
1 polymer ?
#
loop_
_entity_poly.entity_id
_entity_poly.type
_entity_poly.pdbx_seq_one_letter_code
_entity_poly.pdbx_strand_id
1 'polypeptide(L)'
;MAGCRFGQSMGSYVSWLYVFIKALYLLNVTGQFFILNSFIGSTYRWWGIDVLNALLAGENWQDSPIFPRLTLCDVPIRRLGDTPRYTLQCHLRINTYNEKIYLFIWWGFLLVSILTFFNFWYYLLVLICLPCTQENSVRHLLKQDRHENMVYSAKKRDRKLIKSFAEEALCKDGILLFWFIEGHAGPLIAREILGEIFDYYKGKMVNFVDFYIDS
;
A
#
# COMPACT_ATOMS: atom_id res chain seq x y z
N MET A 1 26.60 15.54 -2.65
CA MET A 1 25.21 16.03 -2.71
C MET A 1 24.59 15.51 -4.00
N ALA A 2 23.79 14.45 -3.92
CA ALA A 2 23.12 13.86 -5.08
C ALA A 2 21.74 14.51 -5.20
N GLY A 3 21.61 15.47 -6.10
CA GLY A 3 20.33 16.08 -6.43
C GLY A 3 19.44 15.07 -7.15
N CYS A 4 18.19 14.94 -6.69
CA CYS A 4 17.12 14.28 -7.43
C CYS A 4 16.95 15.00 -8.78
N ARG A 5 17.48 14.42 -9.87
CA ARG A 5 17.10 14.83 -11.23
C ARG A 5 15.69 14.29 -11.49
N PHE A 6 14.72 15.15 -11.23
CA PHE A 6 13.33 14.94 -11.57
C PHE A 6 13.15 15.27 -13.06
N GLY A 7 12.76 14.28 -13.86
CA GLY A 7 12.37 14.44 -15.26
C GLY A 7 13.53 14.50 -16.26
N GLN A 8 13.67 13.42 -17.06
CA GLN A 8 14.10 13.42 -18.48
C GLN A 8 14.53 12.03 -19.03
N SER A 9 14.18 10.92 -18.38
CA SER A 9 14.14 9.63 -19.09
C SER A 9 12.70 9.31 -19.46
N MET A 10 12.45 8.92 -20.72
CA MET A 10 11.13 8.51 -21.21
C MET A 10 10.58 7.23 -20.53
N GLY A 11 11.29 6.66 -19.54
CA GLY A 11 10.92 5.48 -18.76
C GLY A 11 10.67 5.75 -17.27
N SER A 12 9.86 6.76 -16.93
CA SER A 12 9.37 6.97 -15.55
C SER A 12 7.84 7.09 -15.45
N TYR A 13 7.11 7.04 -16.57
CA TYR A 13 5.67 7.29 -16.58
C TYR A 13 4.90 6.18 -15.88
N VAL A 14 5.25 4.92 -16.13
CA VAL A 14 4.58 3.76 -15.53
C VAL A 14 4.79 3.75 -14.02
N SER A 15 6.00 4.10 -13.57
CA SER A 15 6.33 4.25 -12.16
C SER A 15 5.48 5.31 -11.46
N TRP A 16 5.30 6.48 -12.09
CA TRP A 16 4.44 7.54 -11.56
C TRP A 16 2.98 7.13 -11.52
N LEU A 17 2.49 6.50 -12.59
CA LEU A 17 1.13 5.98 -12.65
C LEU A 17 0.89 4.94 -11.54
N TYR A 18 1.86 4.05 -11.29
CA TYR A 18 1.75 3.05 -10.24
C TYR A 18 1.65 3.66 -8.84
N VAL A 19 2.52 4.63 -8.53
CA VAL A 19 2.47 5.36 -7.25
C VAL A 19 1.15 6.13 -7.12
N PHE A 20 0.66 6.72 -8.20
CA PHE A 20 -0.64 7.41 -8.22
C PHE A 20 -1.81 6.46 -7.93
N ILE A 21 -1.84 5.28 -8.54
CA ILE A 21 -2.85 4.24 -8.25
C ILE A 21 -2.79 3.82 -6.78
N LYS A 22 -1.59 3.64 -6.22
CA LYS A 22 -1.42 3.33 -4.79
C LYS A 22 -1.93 4.45 -3.89
N ALA A 23 -1.75 5.70 -4.28
CA ALA A 23 -2.34 6.84 -3.57
C ALA A 23 -3.88 6.82 -3.63
N LEU A 24 -4.47 6.47 -4.78
CA LEU A 24 -5.93 6.30 -4.90
C LEU A 24 -6.46 5.20 -4.00
N TYR A 25 -5.74 4.09 -3.84
CA TYR A 25 -6.11 3.04 -2.86
C TYR A 25 -6.08 3.55 -1.42
N LEU A 26 -5.06 4.34 -1.06
CA LEU A 26 -4.97 4.94 0.28
C LEU A 26 -6.12 5.94 0.53
N LEU A 27 -6.46 6.76 -0.46
CA LEU A 27 -7.60 7.68 -0.39
C LEU A 27 -8.92 6.91 -0.29
N ASN A 28 -9.06 5.80 -1.03
CA ASN A 28 -10.27 4.98 -0.99
C ASN A 28 -10.50 4.38 0.40
N VAL A 29 -9.49 3.72 0.99
CA VAL A 29 -9.62 3.12 2.33
C VAL A 29 -9.83 4.18 3.41
N THR A 30 -9.15 5.32 3.31
CA THR A 30 -9.32 6.44 4.25
C THR A 30 -10.71 7.06 4.14
N GLY A 31 -11.24 7.21 2.91
CA GLY A 31 -12.59 7.68 2.65
C GLY A 31 -13.66 6.72 3.21
N GLN A 32 -13.49 5.41 2.98
CA GLN A 32 -14.38 4.38 3.54
C GLN A 32 -14.36 4.39 5.07
N PHE A 33 -13.18 4.53 5.67
CA PHE A 33 -13.04 4.65 7.13
C PHE A 33 -13.71 5.93 7.66
N PHE A 34 -13.61 7.04 6.96
CA PHE A 34 -14.29 8.29 7.34
C PHE A 34 -15.83 8.16 7.25
N ILE A 35 -16.34 7.56 6.17
CA ILE A 35 -17.78 7.28 6.01
C ILE A 35 -18.28 6.37 7.13
N LEU A 36 -17.52 5.33 7.48
CA LEU A 36 -17.84 4.44 8.60
C LEU A 36 -17.95 5.20 9.93
N ASN A 37 -16.97 6.05 10.25
CA ASN A 37 -17.01 6.85 11.48
C ASN A 37 -18.18 7.85 11.48
N SER A 38 -18.52 8.43 10.33
CA SER A 38 -19.69 9.29 10.18
C SER A 38 -21.01 8.52 10.43
N PHE A 39 -21.09 7.27 9.96
CA PHE A 39 -22.27 6.42 10.15
C PHE A 39 -22.47 5.96 11.60
N ILE A 40 -21.38 5.66 12.32
CA ILE A 40 -21.45 5.20 13.72
C ILE A 40 -21.89 6.33 14.66
N GLY A 41 -21.52 7.58 14.40
CA GLY A 41 -22.02 8.73 15.15
C GLY A 41 -21.02 9.89 15.19
N SER A 42 -21.50 11.10 14.85
CA SER A 42 -20.62 12.26 14.57
C SER A 42 -19.72 12.73 15.72
N THR A 43 -20.01 12.33 16.96
CA THR A 43 -19.33 12.82 18.17
C THR A 43 -18.00 12.12 18.43
N TYR A 44 -17.79 10.88 17.94
CA TYR A 44 -16.62 10.06 18.28
C TYR A 44 -15.80 9.70 17.03
N ARG A 45 -14.68 10.41 16.80
CA ARG A 45 -13.78 10.13 15.67
C ARG A 45 -12.98 8.83 15.82
N TRP A 46 -12.83 8.33 17.05
CA TRP A 46 -12.03 7.14 17.40
C TRP A 46 -12.81 6.14 18.25
N TRP A 47 -14.09 5.95 17.90
CA TRP A 47 -15.02 5.10 18.66
C TRP A 47 -14.45 3.71 19.02
N GLY A 48 -13.77 3.04 18.07
CA GLY A 48 -13.24 1.70 18.33
C GLY A 48 -12.14 1.65 19.40
N ILE A 49 -11.32 2.71 19.52
CA ILE A 49 -10.28 2.81 20.57
C ILE A 49 -10.93 3.07 21.92
N ASP A 50 -11.92 3.96 21.97
CA ASP A 50 -12.65 4.27 23.21
C ASP A 50 -13.34 3.02 23.76
N VAL A 51 -13.95 2.23 22.87
CA VAL A 51 -14.56 0.93 23.20
C VAL A 51 -13.51 -0.05 23.73
N LEU A 52 -12.34 -0.16 23.11
CA LEU A 52 -11.26 -1.04 23.61
C LEU A 52 -10.73 -0.59 24.97
N ASN A 53 -10.59 0.71 25.20
CA ASN A 53 -10.13 1.24 26.48
C ASN A 53 -11.15 0.97 27.60
N ALA A 54 -12.44 1.19 27.35
CA ALA A 54 -13.51 0.89 28.31
C ALA A 54 -13.54 -0.61 28.67
N LEU A 55 -13.27 -1.46 27.67
CA LEU A 55 -13.20 -2.91 27.82
C LEU A 55 -12.03 -3.36 28.71
N LEU A 56 -10.85 -2.77 28.49
CA LEU A 56 -9.66 -3.03 29.29
C LEU A 56 -9.79 -2.51 30.73
N ALA A 57 -10.52 -1.40 30.91
CA ALA A 57 -10.83 -0.83 32.23
C ALA A 57 -11.88 -1.64 33.01
N GLY A 58 -12.53 -2.63 32.39
CA GLY A 58 -13.61 -3.40 33.00
C GLY A 58 -14.88 -2.58 33.25
N GLU A 59 -15.01 -1.43 32.57
CA GLU A 59 -16.16 -0.55 32.71
C GLU A 59 -17.34 -1.08 31.88
N ASN A 60 -18.57 -0.78 32.32
CA ASN A 60 -19.78 -1.19 31.63
C ASN A 60 -19.98 -0.36 30.33
N TRP A 61 -19.21 -0.68 29.31
CA TRP A 61 -19.33 -0.17 27.94
C TRP A 61 -20.67 -0.51 27.23
N GLN A 62 -21.55 -1.26 27.89
CA GLN A 62 -22.78 -1.81 27.30
C GLN A 62 -23.91 -0.78 27.19
N ASP A 63 -23.79 0.35 27.89
CA ASP A 63 -24.74 1.46 27.90
C ASP A 63 -24.30 2.62 26.99
N SER A 64 -23.61 2.31 25.88
CA SER A 64 -23.26 3.34 24.91
C SER A 64 -24.55 3.91 24.28
N PRO A 65 -24.74 5.26 24.31
CA PRO A 65 -25.93 5.90 23.74
C PRO A 65 -26.01 5.77 22.21
N ILE A 66 -24.93 5.29 21.56
CA ILE A 66 -24.84 5.10 20.12
C ILE A 66 -25.69 3.93 19.65
N PHE A 67 -25.71 2.84 20.42
CA PHE A 67 -26.43 1.61 20.08
C PHE A 67 -27.38 1.19 21.21
N PRO A 68 -28.53 1.86 21.40
CA PRO A 68 -29.51 1.48 22.42
C PRO A 68 -30.06 0.06 22.19
N ARG A 69 -29.88 -0.80 23.20
CA ARG A 69 -30.39 -2.19 23.19
C ARG A 69 -31.85 -2.26 23.65
N LEU A 70 -32.30 -1.23 24.36
CA LEU A 70 -33.63 -1.08 24.92
C LEU A 70 -34.21 0.27 24.48
N THR A 71 -35.47 0.28 24.07
CA THR A 71 -36.20 1.50 23.66
C THR A 71 -37.59 1.50 24.31
N LEU A 72 -38.16 2.68 24.51
CA LEU A 72 -39.53 2.84 24.99
C LEU A 72 -40.45 3.07 23.79
N CYS A 73 -41.48 2.24 23.65
CA CYS A 73 -42.46 2.33 22.58
C CYS A 73 -43.84 2.61 23.16
N ASP A 74 -44.49 3.67 22.66
CA ASP A 74 -45.86 4.01 23.01
C ASP A 74 -46.84 3.28 22.09
N VAL A 75 -47.65 2.40 22.67
CA VAL A 75 -48.68 1.65 21.94
C VAL A 75 -50.05 2.24 22.27
N PRO A 76 -50.78 2.79 21.28
CA PRO A 76 -52.15 3.25 21.49
C PRO A 76 -53.11 2.06 21.48
N ILE A 77 -53.90 1.89 22.54
CA ILE A 77 -54.94 0.85 22.61
C ILE A 77 -56.29 1.51 22.35
N ARG A 78 -57.02 1.05 21.34
CA ARG A 78 -58.35 1.59 21.01
C ARG A 78 -59.41 0.96 21.90
N ARG A 79 -60.09 1.78 22.71
CA ARG A 79 -61.36 1.42 23.38
C ARG A 79 -62.47 2.37 22.88
N LEU A 80 -63.74 1.96 22.95
CA LEU A 80 -64.86 2.85 22.60
C LEU A 80 -64.85 4.06 23.55
N GLY A 81 -64.65 5.27 23.02
CA GLY A 81 -64.69 6.54 23.76
C GLY A 81 -63.33 7.17 24.08
N ASP A 82 -62.27 6.38 24.30
CA ASP A 82 -60.94 6.89 24.63
C ASP A 82 -59.81 5.98 24.10
N THR A 83 -58.64 6.57 23.82
CA THR A 83 -57.47 5.88 23.21
C THR A 83 -56.23 6.02 24.11
N PRO A 84 -56.20 5.34 25.28
CA PRO A 84 -55.06 5.43 26.19
C PRO A 84 -53.77 4.92 25.55
N ARG A 85 -52.65 5.59 25.86
CA ARG A 85 -51.30 5.21 25.42
C ARG A 85 -50.57 4.52 26.56
N TYR A 86 -49.98 3.36 26.27
CA TYR A 86 -49.15 2.61 27.21
C TYR A 86 -47.71 2.58 26.69
N THR A 87 -46.76 2.85 27.57
CA THR A 87 -45.33 2.79 27.26
C THR A 87 -44.80 1.41 27.64
N LEU A 88 -44.21 0.70 26.68
CA LEU A 88 -43.61 -0.62 26.87
C LEU A 88 -42.12 -0.55 26.58
N GLN A 89 -41.34 -1.42 27.25
CA GLN A 89 -39.91 -1.58 26.97
C GLN A 89 -39.71 -2.60 25.85
N CYS A 90 -39.13 -2.16 24.74
CA CYS A 90 -38.82 -2.98 23.57
C CYS A 90 -37.31 -3.26 23.48
N HIS A 91 -36.95 -4.54 23.34
CA HIS A 91 -35.55 -4.96 23.18
C HIS A 91 -35.17 -5.00 21.69
N LEU A 92 -34.20 -4.17 21.29
CA LEU A 92 -33.75 -4.01 19.91
C LEU A 92 -32.61 -4.99 19.59
N ARG A 93 -32.97 -6.26 19.33
CA ARG A 93 -31.98 -7.31 19.03
C ARG A 93 -31.06 -6.96 17.85
N ILE A 94 -31.58 -6.26 16.84
CA ILE A 94 -30.80 -5.82 15.67
C ILE A 94 -29.62 -4.93 16.05
N ASN A 95 -29.77 -4.10 17.08
CA ASN A 95 -28.76 -3.13 17.44
C ASN A 95 -27.58 -3.77 18.16
N THR A 96 -27.86 -4.80 18.97
CA THR A 96 -26.82 -5.63 19.59
C THR A 96 -25.96 -6.33 18.53
N TYR A 97 -26.54 -6.78 17.42
CA TYR A 97 -25.75 -7.34 16.30
C TYR A 97 -24.92 -6.29 15.59
N ASN A 98 -25.52 -5.13 15.29
CA ASN A 98 -24.83 -4.02 14.65
C ASN A 98 -23.63 -3.55 15.46
N GLU A 99 -23.76 -3.40 16.78
CA GLU A 99 -22.67 -3.02 17.69
C GLU A 99 -21.42 -3.91 17.49
N LYS A 100 -21.61 -5.23 17.36
CA LYS A 100 -20.49 -6.18 17.21
C LYS A 100 -19.93 -6.21 15.79
N ILE A 101 -20.79 -6.11 14.77
CA ILE A 101 -20.37 -6.06 13.37
C ILE A 101 -19.56 -4.79 13.09
N TYR A 102 -20.04 -3.63 13.54
CA TYR A 102 -19.33 -2.35 13.36
C TYR A 102 -18.00 -2.31 14.11
N LEU A 103 -17.92 -2.93 15.29
CA LEU A 103 -16.65 -3.09 16.00
C LEU A 103 -15.64 -3.88 15.16
N PHE A 104 -16.03 -5.04 14.63
CA PHE A 104 -15.15 -5.87 13.80
C PHE A 104 -14.72 -5.14 12.52
N ILE A 105 -15.66 -4.49 11.83
CA ILE A 105 -15.39 -3.73 10.60
C ILE A 105 -14.46 -2.54 10.87
N TRP A 106 -14.65 -1.81 11.97
CA TRP A 106 -13.83 -0.65 12.33
C TRP A 106 -12.36 -1.03 12.52
N TRP A 107 -12.09 -2.09 13.29
CA TRP A 107 -10.73 -2.61 13.48
C TRP A 107 -10.14 -3.18 12.18
N GLY A 108 -10.95 -3.83 11.36
CA GLY A 108 -10.56 -4.30 10.03
C GLY A 108 -10.11 -3.17 9.11
N PHE A 109 -10.90 -2.10 9.00
CA PHE A 109 -10.54 -0.93 8.20
C PHE A 109 -9.30 -0.20 8.72
N LEU A 110 -9.15 -0.10 10.05
CA LEU A 110 -7.93 0.48 10.64
C LEU A 110 -6.69 -0.32 10.22
N LEU A 111 -6.73 -1.64 10.32
CA LEU A 111 -5.63 -2.53 9.90
C LEU A 111 -5.32 -2.36 8.41
N VAL A 112 -6.33 -2.44 7.53
CA VAL A 112 -6.15 -2.30 6.08
C VAL A 112 -5.60 -0.92 5.73
N SER A 113 -6.05 0.14 6.41
CA SER A 113 -5.54 1.49 6.22
C SER A 113 -4.06 1.60 6.59
N ILE A 114 -3.65 1.03 7.72
CA ILE A 114 -2.24 1.01 8.16
C ILE A 114 -1.36 0.24 7.17
N LEU A 115 -1.77 -0.96 6.75
CA LEU A 115 -1.02 -1.75 5.77
C LEU A 115 -0.90 -1.04 4.43
N THR A 116 -1.98 -0.41 3.95
CA THR A 116 -1.99 0.33 2.69
C THR A 116 -1.11 1.57 2.77
N PHE A 117 -1.10 2.27 3.90
CA PHE A 117 -0.22 3.41 4.15
C PHE A 117 1.25 3.02 4.10
N PHE A 118 1.65 1.97 4.82
CA PHE A 118 3.05 1.49 4.78
C PHE A 118 3.44 0.98 3.39
N ASN A 119 2.54 0.29 2.70
CA ASN A 119 2.78 -0.17 1.33
C ASN A 119 3.02 1.01 0.39
N PHE A 120 2.14 2.02 0.42
CA PHE A 120 2.30 3.24 -0.37
C PHE A 120 3.61 3.95 -0.06
N TRP A 121 3.93 4.14 1.23
CA TRP A 121 5.13 4.83 1.65
C TRP A 121 6.41 4.09 1.23
N TYR A 122 6.43 2.77 1.34
CA TYR A 122 7.54 1.94 0.86
C TYR A 122 7.79 2.15 -0.64
N TYR A 123 6.77 2.02 -1.48
CA TYR A 123 6.93 2.21 -2.94
C TYR A 123 7.27 3.66 -3.30
N LEU A 124 6.69 4.65 -2.60
CA LEU A 124 7.03 6.06 -2.78
C LEU A 124 8.53 6.31 -2.51
N LEU A 125 9.07 5.79 -1.40
CA LEU A 125 10.48 5.97 -1.06
C LEU A 125 11.42 5.25 -2.03
N VAL A 126 11.14 3.98 -2.35
CA VAL A 126 12.04 3.16 -3.17
C VAL A 126 12.03 3.61 -4.65
N LEU A 127 10.88 3.99 -5.23
CA LEU A 127 10.83 4.43 -6.64
C LEU A 127 11.24 5.89 -6.86
N ILE A 128 10.85 6.80 -5.96
CA ILE A 128 11.01 8.24 -6.18
C ILE A 128 12.22 8.79 -5.42
N CYS A 129 12.39 8.43 -4.16
CA CYS A 129 13.37 9.07 -3.28
C CYS A 129 14.77 8.43 -3.32
N LEU A 130 14.88 7.16 -3.69
CA LEU A 130 16.13 6.39 -3.59
C LEU A 130 16.61 5.89 -4.97
N PRO A 131 17.42 6.66 -5.70
CA PRO A 131 18.14 6.12 -6.87
C PRO A 131 19.17 5.06 -6.45
N CYS A 132 19.72 5.14 -5.23
CA CYS A 132 20.71 4.18 -4.73
C CYS A 132 20.15 2.76 -4.52
N THR A 133 18.84 2.60 -4.28
CA THR A 133 18.24 1.27 -4.18
C THR A 133 18.13 0.59 -5.53
N GLN A 134 18.06 1.36 -6.63
CA GLN A 134 18.04 0.82 -8.00
C GLN A 134 19.33 0.06 -8.32
N GLU A 135 20.49 0.66 -7.99
CA GLU A 135 21.78 0.00 -8.16
C GLU A 135 21.87 -1.29 -7.33
N ASN A 136 21.37 -1.28 -6.09
CA ASN A 136 21.39 -2.46 -5.23
C ASN A 136 20.44 -3.56 -5.70
N SER A 137 19.23 -3.21 -6.17
CA SER A 137 18.28 -4.16 -6.74
C SER A 137 18.86 -4.83 -7.99
N VAL A 138 19.43 -4.04 -8.91
CA VAL A 138 20.07 -4.58 -10.12
C VAL A 138 21.29 -5.44 -9.77
N ARG A 139 22.12 -5.03 -8.81
CA ARG A 139 23.25 -5.84 -8.30
C ARG A 139 22.79 -7.16 -7.69
N HIS A 140 21.67 -7.15 -6.96
CA HIS A 140 21.10 -8.36 -6.36
C HIS A 140 20.50 -9.31 -7.40
N LEU A 141 19.89 -8.76 -8.46
CA LEU A 141 19.35 -9.52 -9.57
C LEU A 141 20.46 -10.13 -10.45
N LEU A 142 21.56 -9.40 -10.67
CA LEU A 142 22.71 -9.86 -11.48
C LEU A 142 23.68 -10.80 -10.73
N LYS A 143 23.34 -11.24 -9.51
CA LYS A 143 24.24 -12.02 -8.64
C LYS A 143 24.42 -13.49 -9.05
N GLN A 144 23.94 -13.91 -10.23
CA GLN A 144 24.03 -15.29 -10.69
C GLN A 144 25.36 -15.57 -11.43
N ASP A 145 25.86 -16.80 -11.32
CA ASP A 145 27.17 -17.35 -11.71
C ASP A 145 27.92 -16.69 -12.88
N ARG A 146 27.22 -16.33 -13.99
CA ARG A 146 27.86 -15.72 -15.18
C ARG A 146 28.46 -14.32 -14.95
N HIS A 147 27.96 -13.55 -13.98
CA HIS A 147 28.40 -12.17 -13.72
C HIS A 147 28.89 -11.92 -12.29
N GLU A 148 29.00 -12.97 -11.46
CA GLU A 148 29.41 -12.84 -10.06
C GLU A 148 30.74 -12.08 -9.90
N ASN A 149 31.73 -12.44 -10.71
CA ASN A 149 33.04 -11.79 -10.73
C ASN A 149 32.97 -10.28 -11.05
N MET A 150 32.02 -9.86 -11.89
CA MET A 150 31.83 -8.46 -12.28
C MET A 150 31.04 -7.67 -11.24
N VAL A 151 30.05 -8.29 -10.59
CA VAL A 151 29.24 -7.66 -9.52
C VAL A 151 30.09 -7.38 -8.27
N TYR A 152 31.00 -8.29 -7.90
CA TYR A 152 31.94 -8.11 -6.79
C TYR A 152 33.24 -7.39 -7.16
N SER A 153 33.48 -7.15 -8.46
CA SER A 153 34.67 -6.44 -8.93
C SER A 153 34.77 -5.03 -8.32
N ALA A 154 35.91 -4.74 -7.69
CA ALA A 154 36.24 -3.40 -7.21
C ALA A 154 36.60 -2.43 -8.34
N LYS A 155 36.63 -2.88 -9.62
CA LYS A 155 36.97 -2.02 -10.75
C LYS A 155 35.91 -0.93 -10.93
N LYS A 156 36.38 0.32 -10.97
CA LYS A 156 35.54 1.51 -11.18
C LYS A 156 34.75 1.46 -12.50
N ARG A 157 35.30 0.79 -13.53
CA ARG A 157 34.66 0.58 -14.84
C ARG A 157 33.40 -0.27 -14.73
N ASP A 158 33.48 -1.41 -14.04
CA ASP A 158 32.37 -2.36 -13.91
C ASP A 158 31.23 -1.75 -13.09
N ARG A 159 31.55 -1.01 -12.02
CA ARG A 159 30.55 -0.24 -11.26
C ARG A 159 29.86 0.83 -12.10
N LYS A 160 30.61 1.54 -12.97
CA LYS A 160 30.05 2.54 -13.87
C LYS A 160 29.15 1.90 -14.94
N LEU A 161 29.53 0.74 -15.46
CA LEU A 161 28.73 -0.02 -16.44
C LEU A 161 27.39 -0.47 -15.85
N ILE A 162 27.39 -1.07 -14.66
CA ILE A 162 26.15 -1.49 -13.97
C ILE A 162 25.26 -0.29 -13.67
N LYS A 163 25.86 0.84 -13.28
CA LYS A 163 25.13 2.09 -13.03
C LYS A 163 24.48 2.64 -14.30
N SER A 164 25.24 2.75 -15.40
CA SER A 164 24.70 3.18 -16.70
C SER A 164 23.62 2.22 -17.20
N PHE A 165 23.79 0.90 -17.01
CA PHE A 165 22.73 -0.06 -17.33
C PHE A 165 21.44 0.20 -16.55
N ALA A 166 21.54 0.42 -15.23
CA ALA A 166 20.37 0.71 -14.40
C ALA A 166 19.69 2.05 -14.78
N GLU A 167 20.48 3.10 -15.02
CA GLU A 167 19.96 4.44 -15.29
C GLU A 167 19.49 4.66 -16.74
N GLU A 168 20.19 4.10 -17.73
CA GLU A 168 19.98 4.36 -19.16
C GLU A 168 19.19 3.26 -19.86
N ALA A 169 19.49 1.98 -19.58
CA ALA A 169 18.86 0.86 -20.27
C ALA A 169 17.57 0.41 -19.58
N LEU A 170 17.61 0.26 -18.25
CA LEU A 170 16.49 -0.28 -17.48
C LEU A 170 15.53 0.82 -17.01
N CYS A 171 16.07 1.98 -16.62
CA CYS A 171 15.30 3.10 -16.06
C CYS A 171 14.45 2.69 -14.83
N LYS A 172 13.63 3.62 -14.34
CA LYS A 172 12.73 3.37 -13.19
C LYS A 172 11.63 2.36 -13.53
N ASP A 173 11.07 2.50 -14.74
CA ASP A 173 9.97 1.66 -15.22
C ASP A 173 10.41 0.20 -15.42
N GLY A 174 11.63 -0.06 -15.92
CA GLY A 174 12.14 -1.41 -16.06
C GLY A 174 12.39 -2.09 -14.72
N ILE A 175 12.86 -1.37 -13.71
CA ILE A 175 13.04 -1.92 -12.36
C ILE A 175 11.69 -2.32 -11.76
N LEU A 176 10.67 -1.46 -11.90
CA LEU A 176 9.32 -1.78 -11.47
C LEU A 176 8.78 -3.02 -12.19
N LEU A 177 9.01 -3.12 -13.50
CA LEU A 177 8.63 -4.29 -14.30
C LEU A 177 9.32 -5.56 -13.77
N PHE A 178 10.62 -5.49 -13.46
CA PHE A 178 11.34 -6.64 -12.93
C PHE A 178 10.82 -7.07 -11.55
N TRP A 179 10.40 -6.14 -10.68
CA TRP A 179 9.73 -6.53 -9.43
C TRP A 179 8.39 -7.23 -9.67
N PHE A 180 7.63 -6.84 -10.69
CA PHE A 180 6.43 -7.58 -11.08
C PHE A 180 6.76 -8.98 -11.59
N ILE A 181 7.80 -9.11 -12.43
CA ILE A 181 8.24 -10.42 -12.92
C ILE A 181 8.71 -11.29 -11.75
N GLU A 182 9.51 -10.77 -10.81
CA GLU A 182 9.92 -11.50 -9.61
C GLU A 182 8.73 -11.97 -8.77
N GLY A 183 7.72 -11.10 -8.60
CA GLY A 183 6.52 -11.42 -7.83
C GLY A 183 5.58 -12.42 -8.49
N HIS A 184 5.49 -12.44 -9.82
CA HIS A 184 4.52 -13.25 -10.57
C HIS A 184 5.11 -14.49 -11.23
N ALA A 185 6.28 -14.37 -11.86
CA ALA A 185 6.97 -15.45 -12.56
C ALA A 185 8.07 -16.11 -11.69
N GLY A 186 8.38 -15.50 -10.55
CA GLY A 186 9.40 -15.97 -9.63
C GLY A 186 10.78 -15.35 -9.89
N PRO A 187 11.64 -15.33 -8.87
CA PRO A 187 12.91 -14.61 -8.92
C PRO A 187 13.92 -15.21 -9.91
N LEU A 188 13.86 -16.51 -10.19
CA LEU A 188 14.80 -17.16 -11.12
C LEU A 188 14.60 -16.68 -12.56
N ILE A 189 13.34 -16.63 -13.01
CA ILE A 189 12.99 -16.19 -14.38
C ILE A 189 13.35 -14.72 -14.57
N ALA A 190 13.04 -13.88 -13.57
CA ALA A 190 13.41 -12.46 -13.60
C ALA A 190 14.93 -12.26 -13.75
N ARG A 191 15.73 -13.06 -13.04
CA ARG A 191 17.20 -12.96 -13.10
C ARG A 191 17.77 -13.42 -14.45
N GLU A 192 17.24 -14.50 -15.01
CA GLU A 192 17.67 -15.01 -16.32
C GLU A 192 17.41 -13.97 -17.42
N ILE A 193 16.20 -13.40 -17.46
CA ILE A 193 15.84 -12.36 -18.42
C ILE A 193 16.73 -11.13 -18.24
N LEU A 194 16.97 -10.68 -17.00
CA LEU A 194 17.83 -9.52 -16.75
C LEU A 194 19.27 -9.77 -17.18
N GLY A 195 19.79 -10.99 -16.98
CA GLY A 195 21.13 -11.39 -17.40
C GLY A 195 21.31 -11.30 -18.91
N GLU A 196 20.37 -11.84 -19.69
CA GLU A 196 20.43 -11.78 -21.17
C GLU A 196 20.33 -10.34 -21.70
N ILE A 197 19.48 -9.50 -21.09
CA ILE A 197 19.39 -8.07 -21.44
C ILE A 197 20.70 -7.34 -21.12
N PHE A 198 21.35 -7.69 -20.01
CA PHE A 198 22.63 -7.11 -19.61
C PHE A 198 23.75 -7.50 -20.57
N ASP A 199 23.83 -8.77 -20.98
CA ASP A 199 24.80 -9.26 -21.96
C ASP A 199 24.63 -8.56 -23.32
N TYR A 200 23.39 -8.42 -23.79
CA TYR A 200 23.08 -7.67 -24.99
C TYR A 200 23.52 -6.20 -24.91
N TYR A 201 23.23 -5.53 -23.79
CA TYR A 201 23.63 -4.14 -23.56
C TYR A 201 25.15 -3.97 -23.50
N LYS A 202 25.84 -4.90 -22.83
CA LYS A 202 27.31 -4.93 -22.77
C LYS A 202 27.92 -5.11 -24.17
N GLY A 203 27.39 -6.02 -24.98
CA GLY A 203 27.84 -6.22 -26.36
C GLY A 203 27.68 -4.96 -27.22
N LYS A 204 26.53 -4.27 -27.08
CA LYS A 204 26.28 -3.00 -27.78
C LYS A 204 27.26 -1.90 -27.36
N MET A 205 27.61 -1.81 -26.07
CA MET A 205 28.60 -0.86 -25.56
C MET A 205 30.01 -1.12 -26.11
N VAL A 206 30.44 -2.38 -26.19
CA VAL A 206 31.77 -2.74 -26.72
C VAL A 206 31.88 -2.35 -28.20
N ASN A 207 30.89 -2.72 -29.01
CA ASN A 207 30.87 -2.39 -30.43
C ASN A 207 30.86 -0.88 -30.70
N PHE A 208 30.22 -0.09 -29.82
CA PHE A 208 30.23 1.38 -29.94
C PHE A 208 31.60 1.99 -29.62
N VAL A 209 32.33 1.41 -28.66
CA VAL A 209 33.68 1.87 -28.30
C VAL A 209 34.69 1.52 -29.40
N ASP A 210 34.61 0.32 -29.98
CA ASP A 210 35.51 -0.09 -31.06
C ASP A 210 35.32 0.77 -32.32
N PHE A 211 34.07 1.14 -32.64
CA PHE A 211 33.77 2.03 -33.77
C PHE A 211 34.31 3.47 -33.60
N TYR A 212 34.53 3.92 -32.36
CA TYR A 212 35.09 5.25 -32.07
C TYR A 212 36.62 5.27 -32.03
N ILE A 213 37.26 4.11 -31.89
CA ILE A 213 38.73 3.98 -31.87
C ILE A 213 39.30 3.80 -33.28
N ASP A 214 38.52 3.23 -34.20
CA ASP A 214 38.89 3.02 -35.62
C ASP A 214 38.52 4.18 -36.58
N SER A 215 38.02 5.31 -36.06
CA SER A 215 37.77 6.56 -36.82
C SER A 215 38.73 7.67 -36.40
#